data_AF-A0AA92H2T4-F1
#
_entry.id   AF-A0AA92H2T4-F1
#
_cell.length_a   1.000
_cell.length_b   1.000
_cell.length_c   1.000
_cell.angle_alpha   90.00
_cell.angle_beta   90.00
_cell.angle_gamma   90.00
#
_symmetry.space_group_name_H-M   'P 1'
#
loop_
_entity.id
_entity.type
_entity.pdbx_description
1 polymer ?
#
loop_
_entity_poly.entity_id
_entity_poly.type
_entity_poly.pdbx_seq_one_letter_code
_entity_poly.pdbx_strand_id
1 'polypeptide(L)' 'LYSDYSLMRKDQREWDDSQMFTLGAQFLAMPVMAWLDLTWARNANPYGGAENASGFTSATSSGSNRWYYRTNLNIGYYF' A
#
# COMPACT_ATOMS: atom_id res chain seq x y z
N LEU A 1 -3.81 12.52 12.30
CA LEU A 1 -4.20 11.11 12.03
C LEU A 1 -5.01 11.10 10.76
N TYR A 2 -4.86 10.06 9.93
CA TYR A 2 -5.63 9.87 8.71
C TYR A 2 -5.99 8.39 8.52
N SER A 3 -7.01 8.17 7.70
CA SER A 3 -7.56 6.86 7.36
C SER A 3 -7.99 6.89 5.91
N ASP A 4 -7.21 6.24 5.06
CA ASP A 4 -7.39 6.28 3.62
C ASP A 4 -7.77 4.91 3.07
N TYR A 5 -8.71 4.90 2.13
CA TYR A 5 -9.05 3.72 1.34
C TYR A 5 -8.93 4.05 -0.14
N SER A 6 -8.20 3.20 -0.86
CA SER A 6 -7.93 3.35 -2.29
C SER A 6 -8.34 2.10 -3.06
N LEU A 7 -8.99 2.32 -4.20
CA LEU A 7 -9.34 1.29 -5.18
C LEU A 7 -8.70 1.64 -6.52
N MET A 8 -7.90 0.73 -7.07
CA MET A 8 -7.36 0.84 -8.42
C MET A 8 -8.06 -0.19 -9.30
N ARG A 9 -8.90 0.30 -10.21
CA ARG A 9 -9.58 -0.54 -11.19
C ARG A 9 -8.66 -0.91 -12.34
N LYS A 10 -8.71 -2.17 -12.77
CA LYS A 10 -7.92 -2.65 -13.90
C LYS A 10 -8.82 -2.84 -15.12
N ASP A 11 -8.34 -2.42 -16.29
CA ASP A 11 -9.13 -2.48 -17.52
C ASP A 11 -9.29 -3.92 -18.07
N GLN A 12 -8.35 -4.79 -17.72
CA GLN A 12 -8.39 -6.21 -18.12
C GLN A 12 -9.40 -6.97 -17.27
N ARG A 13 -10.43 -7.55 -17.92
CA ARG A 13 -11.54 -8.22 -17.23
C ARG A 13 -11.12 -9.39 -16.35
N GLU A 14 -10.01 -10.04 -16.67
CA GLU A 14 -9.49 -11.19 -15.93
C GLU A 14 -8.65 -10.78 -14.72
N TRP A 15 -8.41 -9.47 -14.51
CA TRP A 15 -7.53 -8.98 -13.46
C TRP A 15 -8.34 -8.41 -12.30
N ASP A 16 -8.14 -8.96 -11.12
CA ASP A 16 -8.77 -8.42 -9.92
C ASP A 16 -8.20 -7.05 -9.54
N ASP A 17 -9.09 -6.12 -9.20
CA ASP A 17 -8.76 -4.76 -8.75
C ASP A 17 -7.82 -4.78 -7.54
N SER A 18 -7.00 -3.73 -7.43
CA SER A 18 -6.15 -3.52 -6.26
C SER A 18 -6.86 -2.66 -5.22
N GLN A 19 -6.75 -3.06 -3.96
CA GLN A 19 -7.34 -2.35 -2.83
C GLN A 19 -6.28 -2.08 -1.79
N MET A 20 -6.38 -0.92 -1.13
CA MET A 20 -5.46 -0.52 -0.07
C MET A 20 -6.21 0.26 1.00
N PHE A 21 -5.93 -0.08 2.26
CA PHE A 21 -6.43 0.61 3.44
C PHE A 21 -5.24 1.01 4.31
N THR A 22 -5.12 2.30 4.62
CA THR A 22 -4.01 2.86 5.40
C THR A 22 -4.55 3.62 6.59
N LEU A 23 -4.06 3.29 7.78
CA LEU A 23 -4.18 4.13 8.97
C LEU A 23 -2.83 4.78 9.24
N GLY A 24 -2.80 6.11 9.38
CA GLY A 24 -1.54 6.81 9.54
C GLY A 24 -1.56 8.01 10.46
N ALA A 25 -0.36 8.38 10.88
CA ALA A 25 -0.08 9.52 11.73
C ALA A 25 1.09 10.31 11.15
N GLN A 26 0.89 11.62 11.01
CA GLN A 26 1.94 12.56 10.66
C GLN A 26 2.32 13.37 11.89
N PHE A 27 3.63 13.54 12.09
CA PHE A 27 4.22 14.35 13.15
C PHE A 27 5.08 15.42 12.51
N LEU A 28 4.94 16.65 12.98
CA LEU A 28 5.76 17.77 12.55
C LEU A 28 6.35 18.45 13.79
N ALA A 29 7.67 18.40 13.90
CA ALA A 29 8.44 19.07 14.92
C ALA A 29 9.72 19.58 14.26
N MET A 30 9.66 20.81 13.71
CA MET A 30 10.75 21.39 12.91
C MET A 30 12.11 21.20 13.60
N PRO A 31 13.15 20.78 12.85
CA PRO A 31 13.21 20.54 11.39
C PRO A 31 12.66 19.18 10.92
N VAL A 32 12.11 18.37 11.81
CA VAL A 32 11.73 16.98 11.54
C VAL A 32 10.26 16.86 11.16
N MET A 33 10.00 16.08 10.12
CA MET A 33 8.67 15.61 9.73
C MET A 33 8.70 14.09 9.65
N ALA A 34 7.71 13.42 10.23
CA ALA A 34 7.63 11.97 10.20
C ALA A 34 6.22 11.48 9.88
N TRP A 35 6.15 10.32 9.24
CA TRP A 35 4.92 9.60 8.93
C TRP A 35 5.04 8.16 9.39
N LEU A 36 4.04 7.69 10.11
CA LEU A 36 3.85 6.28 10.45
C LEU A 36 2.57 5.80 9.77
N ASP A 37 2.70 4.80 8.91
CA ASP A 37 1.61 4.17 8.18
C ASP A 37 1.49 2.70 8.55
N LEU A 38 0.26 2.28 8.85
CA LEU A 38 -0.16 0.89 8.99
C LEU A 38 -1.07 0.57 7.81
N THR A 39 -0.58 -0.23 6.87
CA THR A 39 -1.25 -0.44 5.59
C THR A 39 -1.58 -1.90 5.34
N TRP A 40 -2.82 -2.16 4.95
CA TRP A 40 -3.26 -3.42 4.38
C TRP A 40 -3.52 -3.23 2.90
N ALA A 41 -3.04 -4.14 2.06
CA ALA A 41 -3.32 -4.10 0.63
C ALA A 41 -3.55 -5.48 0.03
N ARG A 42 -4.41 -5.52 -0.99
CA ARG A 42 -4.76 -6.69 -1.79
C ARG A 42 -4.46 -6.39 -3.26
N ASN A 43 -3.88 -7.37 -3.96
CA ASN A 43 -3.54 -7.26 -5.38
C ASN A 43 -2.63 -6.05 -5.72
N ALA A 44 -1.75 -5.64 -4.80
CA ALA A 44 -0.90 -4.46 -4.90
C ALA A 44 0.59 -4.82 -4.70
N ASN A 45 1.44 -4.47 -5.69
CA ASN A 45 2.86 -4.83 -5.72
C ASN A 45 3.64 -4.39 -4.45
N PRO A 46 3.48 -3.14 -3.95
CA PRO A 46 4.33 -2.62 -2.88
C PRO A 46 4.20 -3.35 -1.52
N TYR A 47 3.23 -4.24 -1.36
CA TYR A 47 2.86 -4.85 -0.08
C TYR A 47 3.02 -6.37 -0.01
N GLY A 48 3.02 -7.08 -1.15
CA GLY A 48 3.30 -8.52 -1.19
C GLY A 48 4.22 -8.98 -2.32
N GLY A 49 4.89 -8.03 -3.00
CA GLY A 49 5.94 -8.32 -3.99
C GLY A 49 5.48 -9.26 -5.12
N ALA A 50 6.34 -10.21 -5.48
CA ALA A 50 6.06 -11.19 -6.53
C ALA A 50 4.91 -12.16 -6.19
N GLU A 51 4.61 -12.34 -4.90
CA GLU A 51 3.49 -13.16 -4.44
C GLU A 51 2.15 -12.43 -4.55
N ASN A 52 2.14 -11.12 -4.82
CA ASN A 52 0.93 -10.33 -4.89
C ASN A 52 0.53 -10.05 -6.35
N ALA A 53 -0.73 -10.34 -6.69
CA ALA A 53 -1.29 -10.27 -8.04
C ALA A 53 -1.46 -8.81 -8.53
N SER A 54 -0.34 -8.15 -8.76
CA SER A 54 -0.28 -6.71 -8.98
C SER A 54 -0.54 -6.29 -10.44
N GLY A 55 -0.48 -7.22 -11.39
CA GLY A 55 -0.61 -6.91 -12.82
C GLY A 55 0.66 -6.32 -13.46
N PHE A 56 1.72 -6.02 -12.69
CA PHE A 56 3.00 -5.57 -13.23
C PHE A 56 3.87 -6.71 -13.78
N THR A 57 3.82 -7.88 -13.14
CA THR A 57 4.56 -9.09 -13.53
C THR A 57 3.64 -10.28 -13.78
N SER A 58 2.58 -10.41 -12.98
CA SER A 58 1.49 -11.36 -13.16
C SER A 58 0.20 -10.81 -12.56
N ALA A 59 -0.94 -11.16 -13.16
CA ALA A 59 -2.27 -10.95 -12.59
C ALA A 59 -2.75 -12.12 -11.71
N THR A 60 -1.94 -13.19 -11.62
CA THR A 60 -2.21 -14.36 -10.79
C THR A 60 -0.93 -14.80 -10.08
N SER A 61 -1.02 -14.94 -8.76
CA SER A 61 0.07 -15.39 -7.89
C SER A 61 -0.49 -16.16 -6.69
N SER A 62 0.40 -16.77 -5.90
CA SER A 62 0.02 -17.48 -4.65
C SER A 62 -0.75 -16.60 -3.66
N GLY A 63 -0.50 -15.29 -3.68
CA GLY A 63 -1.16 -14.28 -2.86
C GLY A 63 -2.34 -13.56 -3.51
N SER A 64 -2.83 -14.02 -4.66
CA SER A 64 -3.99 -13.40 -5.31
C SER A 64 -5.15 -13.29 -4.33
N ASN A 65 -5.76 -12.12 -4.29
CA ASN A 65 -6.90 -11.81 -3.44
C ASN A 65 -6.69 -11.92 -1.93
N ARG A 66 -5.44 -12.03 -1.48
CA ARG A 66 -5.08 -11.99 -0.07
C ARG A 66 -4.71 -10.58 0.35
N TRP A 67 -5.02 -10.25 1.61
CA TRP A 67 -4.58 -9.01 2.23
C TRP A 67 -3.20 -9.21 2.84
N TYR A 68 -2.29 -8.31 2.51
CA TYR A 68 -0.95 -8.22 3.06
C TYR A 68 -0.83 -6.96 3.91
N TYR A 69 -0.15 -7.08 5.04
CA TYR A 69 0.08 -5.99 5.97
C TYR A 69 1.52 -5.51 5.89
N ARG A 70 1.73 -4.19 5.94
CA ARG A 70 3.04 -3.56 6.02
C ARG A 70 2.97 -2.30 6.88
N THR A 71 4.01 -2.10 7.69
CA THR A 71 4.27 -0.82 8.36
C THR A 71 5.29 -0.02 7.55
N ASN A 72 5.03 1.26 7.35
CA ASN A 72 5.97 2.21 6.78
C ASN A 72 6.27 3.33 7.78
N LEU A 73 7.55 3.62 8.01
CA LEU A 73 8.02 4.78 8.74
C LEU A 73 8.84 5.65 7.79
N ASN A 74 8.42 6.89 7.57
CA ASN A 74 9.16 7.87 6.79
C ASN A 74 9.57 9.04 7.69
N ILE A 75 10.82 9.49 7.60
CA ILE A 75 11.36 10.60 8.37
C ILE A 75 12.09 11.53 7.42
N GLY A 76 11.66 12.78 7.36
CA GLY A 76 12.30 13.87 6.63
C GLY A 76 12.91 14.88 7.59
N TYR A 77 14.07 15.42 7.23
CA TYR A 77 14.73 16.53 7.90
C TYR A 77 14.78 17.71 6.93
N TYR A 78 14.22 18.84 7.32
CA TYR A 78 14.04 20.03 6.48
C TYR A 78 14.86 21.19 7.05
N PHE A 79 15.74 21.76 6.22
CA PHE A 79 16.63 22.88 6.55
C PHE A 79 16.12 24.20 5.97
#